data_AF-A0A536PPG4-F1
#
_entry.id   AF-A0A536PPG4-F1
#
_cell.length_a   1.000
_cell.length_b   1.000
_cell.length_c   1.000
_cell.angle_alpha   90.00
_cell.angle_beta   90.00
_cell.angle_gamma   90.00
#
_symmetry.space_group_name_H-M   'P 1'
#
loop_
_entity.id
_entity.type
_entity.pdbx_description
1 polymer ?
#
loop_
_entity_poly.entity_id
_entity_poly.type
_entity_poly.pdbx_seq_one_letter_code
_entity_poly.pdbx_strand_id
1 'polypeptide(L)'
;MSRKRLALLGLIVAAALSAAGVAAARDRTTSVQAASATFTATDVSQLSQVTCSVTGGDTFQATKATYRGTSLSSDPRLAGALTIRAWSLVDTTNGVGHVFGNFRIKGPGTRAHGTLNGAIANGEASGIARGFVRHQWGRIVASMGSTFNPNTGFSTGSLGGSTVGAGFIRSGRWCAPPHWPQS
;
A
#
# COMPACT_ATOMS: atom_id res chain seq x y z
N MET A 1 11.17 20.76 41.39
CA MET A 1 10.72 19.96 40.22
C MET A 1 11.33 18.57 40.30
N SER A 2 10.54 17.49 40.26
CA SER A 2 11.08 16.21 39.81
C SER A 2 10.57 15.95 38.40
N ARG A 3 11.37 16.40 37.42
CA ARG A 3 11.20 16.21 35.97
C ARG A 3 11.13 14.74 35.55
N LYS A 4 11.22 13.80 36.51
CA LYS A 4 11.15 12.35 36.32
C LYS A 4 9.72 11.79 36.36
N ARG A 5 8.75 12.50 36.95
CA ARG A 5 7.33 12.05 36.95
C ARG A 5 6.55 12.48 35.71
N LEU A 6 7.04 13.49 34.99
CA LEU A 6 6.53 13.90 33.67
C LEU A 6 6.97 12.95 32.54
N ALA A 7 7.89 12.02 32.80
CA ALA A 7 8.31 11.00 31.84
C ALA A 7 7.43 9.72 31.90
N LEU A 8 6.52 9.60 32.87
CA LEU A 8 5.83 8.33 33.16
C LEU A 8 4.37 8.25 32.66
N LEU A 9 3.84 9.31 32.05
CA LEU A 9 2.47 9.33 31.51
C LEU A 9 2.39 9.81 30.05
N GLY A 10 3.52 9.85 29.35
CA GLY A 10 3.60 10.04 27.90
C GLY A 10 3.29 8.77 27.09
N LEU A 11 2.51 7.83 27.65
CA LEU A 11 2.39 6.45 27.17
C LEU A 11 0.94 5.91 27.16
N ILE A 12 -0.05 6.80 27.02
CA ILE A 12 -1.46 6.41 26.77
C ILE A 12 -2.02 7.15 25.55
N VAL A 13 -1.18 7.27 24.51
CA VAL A 13 -1.63 7.44 23.11
C VAL A 13 -1.16 6.22 22.32
N ALA A 14 -1.21 5.05 22.97
CA ALA A 14 -1.09 3.78 22.28
C ALA A 14 -2.44 3.50 21.65
N ALA A 15 -2.52 3.81 20.36
CA ALA A 15 -3.58 3.47 19.44
C ALA A 15 -4.26 2.16 19.84
N ALA A 16 -5.60 2.19 19.87
CA ALA A 16 -6.44 1.01 19.97
C ALA A 16 -6.04 0.03 18.84
N LEU A 17 -5.14 -0.89 19.16
CA LEU A 17 -4.77 -2.02 18.32
C LEU A 17 -5.99 -2.94 18.30
N SER A 18 -6.81 -2.78 17.28
CA SER A 18 -7.89 -3.70 16.95
C SER A 18 -7.29 -5.09 16.71
N ALA A 19 -7.49 -5.97 17.70
CA ALA A 19 -7.21 -7.39 17.59
C ALA A 19 -8.22 -8.02 16.61
N ALA A 20 -7.90 -8.02 15.32
CA ALA A 20 -8.53 -8.93 14.38
C ALA A 20 -7.80 -10.28 14.49
N GLY A 21 -8.33 -11.18 15.32
CA GLY A 21 -7.87 -12.56 15.39
C GLY A 21 -8.11 -13.26 14.07
N VAL A 22 -7.04 -13.64 13.38
CA VAL A 22 -7.12 -14.53 12.21
C VAL A 22 -6.72 -15.93 12.64
N ALA A 23 -7.70 -16.82 12.71
CA ALA A 23 -7.50 -18.24 12.84
C ALA A 23 -6.63 -18.73 11.67
N ALA A 24 -5.37 -19.06 11.98
CA ALA A 24 -4.47 -19.71 11.03
C ALA A 24 -4.84 -21.19 10.93
N ALA A 25 -5.91 -21.52 10.19
CA ALA A 25 -6.17 -22.88 9.80
C ALA A 25 -5.15 -23.29 8.72
N ARG A 26 -4.23 -24.17 9.11
CA ARG A 26 -3.26 -24.80 8.21
C ARG A 26 -3.94 -25.96 7.47
N ASP A 27 -4.73 -25.63 6.45
CA ASP A 27 -5.17 -26.63 5.48
C ASP A 27 -5.18 -26.05 4.07
N ARG A 28 -5.04 -26.92 3.06
CA ARG A 28 -5.11 -26.56 1.62
C ARG A 28 -6.55 -26.23 1.19
N THR A 29 -7.29 -25.50 2.03
CA THR A 29 -8.67 -25.09 1.83
C THR A 29 -8.72 -23.75 1.11
N THR A 30 -9.74 -23.61 0.25
CA THR A 30 -10.11 -22.30 -0.31
C THR A 30 -10.50 -21.39 0.84
N SER A 31 -9.75 -20.31 1.05
CA SER A 31 -10.00 -19.37 2.14
C SER A 31 -10.02 -17.94 1.59
N VAL A 32 -10.88 -17.11 2.17
CA VAL A 32 -10.88 -15.66 1.97
C VAL A 32 -10.63 -15.04 3.34
N GLN A 33 -9.59 -14.21 3.42
CA GLN A 33 -9.16 -13.60 4.67
C GLN A 33 -9.07 -12.09 4.46
N ALA A 34 -9.52 -11.31 5.44
CA ALA A 34 -9.32 -9.87 5.42
C ALA A 34 -7.82 -9.56 5.41
N ALA A 35 -7.41 -8.62 4.56
CA ALA A 35 -6.04 -8.21 4.39
C ALA A 35 -5.88 -6.79 4.92
N SER A 36 -5.03 -6.61 5.92
CA SER A 36 -4.60 -5.29 6.38
C SER A 36 -3.08 -5.26 6.56
N ALA A 37 -2.46 -4.19 6.10
CA ALA A 37 -1.05 -3.92 6.35
C ALA A 37 -0.81 -2.42 6.39
N THR A 38 0.13 -1.97 7.20
CA THR A 38 0.70 -0.62 7.09
C THR A 38 2.05 -0.72 6.39
N PHE A 39 2.48 0.37 5.76
CA PHE A 39 3.77 0.41 5.11
C PHE A 39 4.38 1.81 5.09
N THR A 40 5.70 1.83 5.01
CA THR A 40 6.51 3.02 4.73
C THR A 40 7.48 2.68 3.62
N ALA A 41 7.67 3.58 2.67
CA ALA A 41 8.64 3.43 1.59
C ALA A 41 9.26 4.79 1.27
N THR A 42 10.16 5.24 2.14
CA THR A 42 10.78 6.57 2.10
C THR A 42 12.23 6.57 1.61
N ASP A 43 12.83 5.40 1.42
CA ASP A 43 14.16 5.28 0.84
C ASP A 43 14.05 5.31 -0.69
N VAL A 44 14.49 6.43 -1.30
CA VAL A 44 14.29 6.72 -2.72
C VAL A 44 15.58 6.48 -3.51
N SER A 45 15.45 5.75 -4.62
CA SER A 45 16.56 5.45 -5.54
C SER A 45 16.08 5.42 -6.99
N GLN A 46 17.01 5.56 -7.93
CA GLN A 46 16.72 5.58 -9.37
C GLN A 46 15.65 6.62 -9.74
N LEU A 47 15.70 7.78 -9.09
CA LEU A 47 14.79 8.89 -9.32
C LEU A 47 15.12 9.58 -10.64
N SER A 48 14.13 9.66 -11.52
CA SER A 48 14.18 10.36 -12.79
C SER A 48 12.93 11.23 -12.89
N GLN A 49 13.13 12.53 -13.11
CA GLN A 49 12.06 13.50 -13.17
C GLN A 49 12.11 14.28 -14.48
N VAL A 50 10.93 14.47 -15.07
CA VAL A 50 10.73 15.32 -16.23
C VAL A 50 9.56 16.24 -15.93
N THR A 51 9.74 17.52 -16.21
CA THR A 51 8.71 18.53 -16.05
C THR A 51 8.18 18.88 -17.42
N CYS A 52 6.86 18.80 -17.59
CA CYS A 52 6.16 19.10 -18.82
C CYS A 52 5.18 20.24 -18.57
N SER A 53 5.36 21.34 -19.31
CA SER A 53 4.37 22.42 -19.35
C SER A 53 3.30 22.07 -20.37
N VAL A 54 2.02 22.26 -20.01
CA VAL A 54 0.89 22.04 -20.92
C VAL A 54 0.34 23.39 -21.38
N THR A 55 -0.10 23.44 -22.63
CA THR A 55 -0.77 24.61 -23.21
C THR A 55 -2.00 24.95 -22.36
N GLY A 56 -1.92 26.01 -21.56
CA GLY A 56 -2.90 26.34 -20.52
C GLY A 56 -2.27 26.88 -19.23
N GLY A 57 -0.95 26.70 -19.05
CA GLY A 57 -0.19 27.25 -17.91
C GLY A 57 0.13 26.24 -16.81
N ASP A 58 -0.55 25.08 -16.81
CA ASP A 58 -0.30 24.02 -15.84
C ASP A 58 1.02 23.29 -16.12
N THR A 59 1.66 22.88 -15.03
CA THR A 59 2.96 22.21 -15.06
C THR A 59 2.86 20.85 -14.40
N PHE A 60 3.12 19.80 -15.18
CA PHE A 60 3.10 18.42 -14.72
C PHE A 60 4.52 17.94 -14.45
N GLN A 61 4.73 17.33 -13.28
CA GLN A 61 5.94 16.61 -12.95
C GLN A 61 5.71 15.11 -13.13
N ALA A 62 6.35 14.54 -14.15
CA ALA A 62 6.45 13.10 -14.32
C ALA A 62 7.67 12.59 -13.54
N THR A 63 7.45 11.69 -12.59
CA THR A 63 8.51 11.08 -11.77
C THR A 63 8.49 9.58 -11.93
N LYS A 64 9.66 8.98 -12.14
CA LYS A 64 9.88 7.53 -12.06
C LYS A 64 10.93 7.27 -11.00
N ALA A 65 10.61 6.43 -10.00
CA ALA A 65 11.52 6.13 -8.91
C ALA A 65 11.27 4.75 -8.31
N THR A 66 12.27 4.25 -7.59
CA THR A 66 12.18 3.07 -6.74
C THR A 66 12.18 3.51 -5.28
N TYR A 67 11.10 3.20 -4.58
CA TYR A 67 10.89 3.48 -3.16
C TYR A 67 11.05 2.18 -2.36
N ARG A 68 11.83 2.21 -1.29
CA ARG A 68 12.10 1.07 -0.42
C ARG A 68 11.70 1.38 1.01
N GLY A 69 11.33 0.34 1.74
CA GLY A 69 11.04 0.43 3.15
C GLY A 69 10.46 -0.87 3.69
N THR A 70 9.44 -0.79 4.51
CA THR A 70 8.91 -1.92 5.27
C THR A 70 7.38 -1.96 5.22
N SER A 71 6.83 -3.16 5.13
CA SER A 71 5.41 -3.42 5.37
C SER A 71 5.24 -4.21 6.66
N LEU A 72 4.31 -3.76 7.49
CA LEU A 72 3.95 -4.34 8.78
C LEU A 72 2.53 -4.88 8.70
N SER A 73 2.36 -6.13 9.09
CA SER A 73 1.06 -6.80 9.11
C SER A 73 1.11 -7.94 10.12
N SER A 74 -0.04 -8.29 10.70
CA SER A 74 -0.20 -9.53 11.44
C SER A 74 -0.17 -10.76 10.51
N ASP A 75 -0.45 -10.58 9.21
CA ASP A 75 -0.29 -11.61 8.20
C ASP A 75 1.17 -11.69 7.73
N PRO A 76 1.90 -12.80 8.00
CA PRO A 76 3.29 -12.96 7.59
C PRO A 76 3.50 -12.90 6.07
N ARG A 77 2.42 -13.04 5.29
CA ARG A 77 2.42 -12.94 3.83
C ARG A 77 2.59 -11.50 3.33
N LEU A 78 2.15 -10.53 4.13
CA LEU A 78 2.22 -9.09 3.84
C LEU A 78 3.30 -8.37 4.66
N ALA A 79 3.88 -9.02 5.68
CA ALA A 79 4.95 -8.44 6.47
C ALA A 79 6.33 -8.65 5.81
N GLY A 80 7.17 -7.61 5.77
CA GLY A 80 8.56 -7.71 5.33
C GLY A 80 9.11 -6.47 4.62
N ALA A 81 10.26 -6.64 3.97
CA ALA A 81 10.89 -5.58 3.20
C ALA A 81 10.05 -5.25 1.96
N LEU A 82 9.69 -3.98 1.80
CA LEU A 82 8.87 -3.46 0.71
C LEU A 82 9.75 -2.77 -0.33
N THR A 83 9.43 -2.98 -1.60
CA THR A 83 9.98 -2.21 -2.72
C THR A 83 8.84 -1.86 -3.66
N ILE A 84 8.66 -0.58 -3.93
CA ILE A 84 7.70 -0.03 -4.87
C ILE A 84 8.49 0.62 -6.00
N ARG A 85 8.28 0.16 -7.23
CA ARG A 85 8.72 0.88 -8.43
C ARG A 85 7.51 1.59 -8.98
N ALA A 86 7.50 2.92 -8.89
CA ALA A 86 6.36 3.70 -9.30
C ALA A 86 6.74 4.77 -10.32
N TRP A 87 5.76 5.05 -11.17
CA TRP A 87 5.70 6.21 -12.04
C TRP A 87 4.50 7.04 -11.60
N SER A 88 4.72 8.34 -11.43
CA SER A 88 3.68 9.29 -11.05
C SER A 88 3.70 10.47 -11.99
N LEU A 89 2.51 11.04 -12.22
CA LEU A 89 2.32 12.31 -12.91
C LEU A 89 1.53 13.21 -11.97
N VAL A 90 2.11 14.34 -11.57
CA VAL A 90 1.49 15.27 -10.62
C VAL A 90 1.47 16.66 -11.21
N ASP A 91 0.29 17.27 -11.26
CA ASP A 91 0.15 18.70 -11.51
C ASP A 91 0.69 19.47 -10.30
N THR A 92 1.74 20.24 -10.53
CA THR A 92 2.42 21.03 -9.48
C THR A 92 1.62 22.26 -9.04
N THR A 93 0.63 22.68 -9.83
CA THR A 93 -0.27 23.79 -9.49
C THR A 93 -1.33 23.35 -8.50
N ASN A 94 -2.03 22.25 -8.81
CA ASN A 94 -3.20 21.80 -8.06
C ASN A 94 -2.92 20.62 -7.12
N GLY A 95 -1.73 20.01 -7.21
CA GLY A 95 -1.37 18.83 -6.42
C GLY A 95 -2.18 17.57 -6.75
N VAL A 96 -2.84 17.56 -7.92
CA VAL A 96 -3.65 16.44 -8.41
C VAL A 96 -2.84 15.62 -9.40
N GLY A 97 -3.01 14.31 -9.38
CA GLY A 97 -2.24 13.44 -10.25
C GLY A 97 -2.65 11.99 -10.17
N HIS A 98 -1.74 11.14 -10.61
CA HIS A 98 -1.88 9.70 -10.46
C HIS A 98 -0.53 9.04 -10.20
N VAL A 99 -0.58 7.88 -9.58
CA VAL A 99 0.57 7.00 -9.37
C VAL A 99 0.22 5.59 -9.79
N PHE A 100 1.11 5.00 -10.57
CA PHE A 100 1.06 3.61 -10.97
C PHE A 100 2.38 2.94 -10.64
N GLY A 101 2.34 1.70 -10.20
CA GLY A 101 3.58 1.01 -9.92
C GLY A 101 3.44 -0.49 -9.71
N ASN A 102 4.59 -1.10 -9.49
CA ASN A 102 4.72 -2.47 -9.06
C ASN A 102 5.27 -2.50 -7.64
N PHE A 103 4.63 -3.25 -6.77
CA PHE A 103 5.14 -3.49 -5.42
C PHE A 103 5.64 -4.92 -5.28
N ARG A 104 6.61 -5.10 -4.39
CA ARG A 104 7.11 -6.39 -3.95
C ARG A 104 7.38 -6.35 -2.46
N ILE A 105 6.84 -7.32 -1.74
CA ILE A 105 7.11 -7.54 -0.32
C ILE A 105 7.89 -8.85 -0.20
N LYS A 106 9.01 -8.82 0.52
CA LYS A 106 9.83 -9.99 0.81
C LYS A 106 9.92 -10.16 2.32
N GLY A 107 9.23 -11.18 2.83
CA GLY A 107 9.29 -11.60 4.23
C GLY A 107 10.03 -12.92 4.41
N PRO A 108 10.20 -13.40 5.65
CA PRO A 108 10.81 -14.70 5.92
C PRO A 108 9.94 -15.84 5.35
N GLY A 109 10.39 -16.47 4.27
CA GLY A 109 9.65 -17.57 3.63
C GLY A 109 8.37 -17.17 2.88
N THR A 110 8.12 -15.86 2.73
CA THR A 110 6.95 -15.29 2.05
C THR A 110 7.38 -14.25 1.01
N ARG A 111 6.59 -14.15 -0.06
CA ARG A 111 6.77 -13.13 -1.09
C ARG A 111 5.41 -12.71 -1.61
N ALA A 112 5.11 -11.43 -1.53
CA ALA A 112 3.98 -10.83 -2.22
C ALA A 112 4.49 -9.91 -3.33
N HIS A 113 3.76 -9.82 -4.42
CA HIS A 113 4.06 -8.90 -5.51
C HIS A 113 2.80 -8.55 -6.27
N GLY A 114 2.78 -7.38 -6.88
CA GLY A 114 1.59 -6.92 -7.57
C GLY A 114 1.77 -5.57 -8.23
N THR A 115 0.64 -4.98 -8.60
CA THR A 115 0.52 -3.63 -9.11
C THR A 115 -0.28 -2.77 -8.15
N LEU A 116 0.05 -1.49 -8.12
CA LEU A 116 -0.74 -0.45 -7.47
C LEU A 116 -1.14 0.58 -8.51
N ASN A 117 -2.33 1.12 -8.35
CA ASN A 117 -2.84 2.22 -9.14
C ASN A 117 -3.65 3.12 -8.21
N GLY A 118 -3.34 4.41 -8.18
CA GLY A 118 -4.06 5.37 -7.37
C GLY A 118 -4.06 6.77 -7.97
N ALA A 119 -5.06 7.54 -7.58
CA ALA A 119 -5.11 8.98 -7.81
C ALA A 119 -4.36 9.69 -6.68
N ILE A 120 -3.76 10.83 -7.00
CA ILE A 120 -3.12 11.72 -6.05
C ILE A 120 -3.97 12.98 -5.96
N ALA A 121 -4.25 13.44 -4.74
CA ALA A 121 -4.80 14.76 -4.49
C ALA A 121 -4.29 15.26 -3.15
N ASN A 122 -3.90 16.54 -3.07
CA ASN A 122 -3.44 17.18 -1.83
C ASN A 122 -2.30 16.43 -1.12
N GLY A 123 -1.39 15.80 -1.89
CA GLY A 123 -0.28 15.02 -1.33
C GLY A 123 -0.66 13.63 -0.79
N GLU A 124 -1.91 13.21 -0.98
CA GLU A 124 -2.40 11.89 -0.60
C GLU A 124 -2.63 11.03 -1.85
N ALA A 125 -2.09 9.81 -1.86
CA ALA A 125 -2.35 8.81 -2.88
C ALA A 125 -3.42 7.82 -2.38
N SER A 126 -4.51 7.69 -3.11
CA SER A 126 -5.59 6.74 -2.82
C SER A 126 -5.93 5.90 -4.04
N GLY A 127 -6.11 4.59 -3.85
CA GLY A 127 -6.40 3.68 -4.95
C GLY A 127 -6.48 2.22 -4.55
N ILE A 128 -5.96 1.36 -5.41
CA ILE A 128 -6.06 -0.09 -5.28
C ILE A 128 -4.71 -0.77 -5.52
N ALA A 129 -4.40 -1.73 -4.65
CA ALA A 129 -3.29 -2.65 -4.80
C ALA A 129 -3.84 -4.05 -5.12
N ARG A 130 -3.28 -4.67 -6.16
CA ARG A 130 -3.66 -6.01 -6.61
C ARG A 130 -2.43 -6.84 -6.83
N GLY A 131 -2.46 -8.11 -6.42
CA GLY A 131 -1.28 -8.94 -6.55
C GLY A 131 -1.46 -10.37 -6.14
N PHE A 132 -0.33 -11.02 -5.88
CA PHE A 132 -0.24 -12.41 -5.52
C PHE A 132 0.67 -12.61 -4.33
N VAL A 133 0.33 -13.56 -3.47
CA VAL A 133 1.19 -14.08 -2.40
C VAL A 133 1.62 -15.50 -2.77
N ARG A 134 2.92 -15.80 -2.59
CA ARG A 134 3.61 -17.11 -2.56
C ARG A 134 2.94 -18.27 -3.33
N HIS A 135 3.63 -18.81 -4.34
CA HIS A 135 3.29 -20.03 -5.08
C HIS A 135 1.79 -20.21 -5.41
N GLN A 136 1.44 -19.59 -6.54
CA GLN A 136 0.37 -19.97 -7.48
C GLN A 136 -1.11 -19.81 -7.09
N TRP A 137 -1.48 -19.55 -5.83
CA TRP A 137 -2.92 -19.57 -5.50
C TRP A 137 -3.43 -18.48 -4.55
N GLY A 138 -2.57 -17.63 -4.00
CA GLY A 138 -2.96 -16.47 -3.19
C GLY A 138 -3.14 -15.22 -4.05
N ARG A 139 -4.35 -14.69 -4.24
CA ARG A 139 -4.60 -13.37 -4.87
C ARG A 139 -4.95 -12.33 -3.82
N ILE A 140 -4.46 -11.13 -3.99
CA ILE A 140 -4.68 -9.97 -3.11
C ILE A 140 -5.39 -8.89 -3.90
N VAL A 141 -6.44 -8.33 -3.32
CA VAL A 141 -7.04 -7.07 -3.76
C VAL A 141 -7.30 -6.25 -2.51
N ALA A 142 -6.73 -5.05 -2.42
CA ALA A 142 -6.88 -4.18 -1.27
C ALA A 142 -6.93 -2.72 -1.71
N SER A 143 -7.74 -1.92 -1.03
CA SER A 143 -7.61 -0.46 -1.09
C SER A 143 -6.24 -0.03 -0.61
N MET A 144 -5.68 1.02 -1.20
CA MET A 144 -4.37 1.57 -0.85
C MET A 144 -4.52 3.06 -0.57
N GLY A 145 -3.84 3.54 0.48
CA GLY A 145 -3.86 4.93 0.90
C GLY A 145 -2.54 5.28 1.54
N SER A 146 -1.96 6.42 1.20
CA SER A 146 -0.67 6.86 1.73
C SER A 146 -0.41 8.32 1.41
N THR A 147 0.19 9.05 2.33
CA THR A 147 0.81 10.33 2.01
C THR A 147 1.95 10.07 1.02
N PHE A 148 1.90 10.70 -0.15
CA PHE A 148 2.82 10.48 -1.26
C PHE A 148 3.46 11.79 -1.72
N ASN A 149 4.79 11.77 -1.80
CA ASN A 149 5.57 12.81 -2.44
C ASN A 149 6.59 12.15 -3.38
N PRO A 150 6.67 12.56 -4.66
CA PRO A 150 7.58 11.92 -5.61
C PRO A 150 9.07 11.93 -5.20
N ASN A 151 9.48 12.86 -4.35
CA ASN A 151 10.87 13.01 -3.90
C ASN A 151 11.18 12.26 -2.61
N THR A 152 10.19 12.06 -1.74
CA THR A 152 10.38 11.42 -0.42
C THR A 152 9.65 10.07 -0.29
N GLY A 153 8.85 9.71 -1.29
CA GLY A 153 8.16 8.42 -1.39
C GLY A 153 6.82 8.36 -0.65
N PHE A 154 6.54 7.19 -0.12
CA PHE A 154 5.29 6.86 0.55
C PHE A 154 5.48 6.85 2.06
N SER A 155 4.73 7.68 2.76
CA SER A 155 4.65 7.72 4.21
C SER A 155 3.22 7.38 4.66
N THR A 156 3.08 6.93 5.92
CA THR A 156 1.77 6.57 6.53
C THR A 156 0.90 5.61 5.69
N GLY A 157 1.54 4.78 4.86
CA GLY A 157 0.85 3.92 3.91
C GLY A 157 0.05 2.82 4.58
N SER A 158 -1.06 2.44 3.95
CA SER A 158 -1.87 1.29 4.35
C SER A 158 -2.51 0.59 3.16
N LEU A 159 -2.69 -0.71 3.32
CA LEU A 159 -3.27 -1.66 2.38
C LEU A 159 -4.43 -2.36 3.07
N GLY A 160 -5.66 -2.07 2.69
CA GLY A 160 -6.88 -2.59 3.30
C GLY A 160 -7.04 -2.22 4.78
N GLY A 161 -8.09 -2.77 5.41
CA GLY A 161 -8.43 -2.49 6.80
C GLY A 161 -9.35 -1.28 7.01
N SER A 162 -9.67 -0.98 8.27
CA SER A 162 -10.67 0.05 8.61
C SER A 162 -10.29 1.48 8.22
N THR A 163 -9.00 1.77 7.98
CA THR A 163 -8.48 3.11 7.69
C THR A 163 -8.54 3.49 6.21
N VAL A 164 -8.42 2.53 5.29
CA VAL A 164 -8.43 2.81 3.82
C VAL A 164 -9.45 1.98 3.05
N GLY A 165 -10.13 1.05 3.72
CA GLY A 165 -11.25 0.29 3.16
C GLY A 165 -10.93 -1.19 3.00
N ALA A 166 -11.70 -1.87 2.16
CA ALA A 166 -11.65 -3.33 2.12
C ALA A 166 -10.35 -3.86 1.51
N GLY A 167 -9.87 -4.97 2.06
CA GLY A 167 -8.82 -5.77 1.46
C GLY A 167 -9.03 -7.24 1.76
N PHE A 168 -8.72 -8.10 0.80
CA PHE A 168 -8.79 -9.53 1.01
C PHE A 168 -7.64 -10.27 0.32
N ILE A 169 -7.23 -11.37 0.95
CA ILE A 169 -6.39 -12.40 0.35
C ILE A 169 -7.25 -13.64 0.16
N ARG A 170 -7.22 -14.20 -1.03
CA ARG A 170 -7.94 -15.42 -1.38
C ARG A 170 -6.97 -16.53 -1.77
N SER A 171 -7.11 -17.72 -1.19
CA SER A 171 -6.42 -18.95 -1.59
C SER A 171 -7.34 -19.89 -2.39
N GLY A 172 -6.79 -20.59 -3.38
CA GLY A 172 -7.44 -21.70 -4.10
C GLY A 172 -8.16 -21.36 -5.41
N ARG A 173 -8.88 -22.34 -6.01
CA ARG A 173 -9.54 -22.24 -7.33
C ARG A 173 -10.54 -21.09 -7.39
N TRP A 174 -10.55 -20.30 -8.46
CA TRP A 174 -11.53 -19.22 -8.69
C TRP A 174 -12.91 -19.79 -9.01
N CYS A 175 -13.95 -19.23 -8.39
CA CYS A 175 -15.29 -19.35 -8.94
C CYS A 175 -15.32 -18.50 -10.22
N ALA A 176 -15.92 -19.03 -11.30
CA ALA A 176 -16.16 -18.21 -12.47
C ALA A 176 -17.08 -17.06 -12.06
N PRO A 177 -16.77 -15.80 -12.46
CA PRO A 177 -17.71 -14.72 -12.25
C PRO A 177 -19.03 -15.08 -12.96
N PRO A 178 -20.19 -14.72 -12.38
CA PRO A 178 -21.42 -14.74 -13.15
C PRO A 178 -21.23 -13.86 -14.38
N HIS A 179 -21.87 -14.26 -15.48
CA HIS A 179 -21.86 -13.47 -16.71
C HIS A 179 -22.31 -12.04 -16.41
N TRP A 180 -21.61 -11.06 -16.99
CA TRP A 180 -22.07 -9.68 -16.93
C TRP A 180 -23.49 -9.62 -17.49
N PRO A 181 -24.41 -8.83 -16.91
CA PRO A 181 -25.65 -8.53 -17.59
C PRO A 181 -25.28 -7.93 -18.94
N GLN A 182 -25.71 -8.59 -20.01
CA GLN A 182 -25.65 -7.99 -21.33
C GLN A 182 -26.69 -6.86 -21.30
N SER A 183 -26.20 -5.63 -21.38
CA SER A 183 -27.02 -4.42 -21.52
C SER A 183 -27.77 -4.45 -22.85
#